data_AF-A0A4V6RPE0-F1
#
_entry.id   AF-A0A4V6RPE0-F1
#
_cell.length_a   1.000
_cell.length_b   1.000
_cell.length_c   1.000
_cell.angle_alpha   90.00
_cell.angle_beta   90.00
_cell.angle_gamma   90.00
#
_symmetry.space_group_name_H-M   'P 1'
#
loop_
_entity.id
_entity.type
_entity.pdbx_description
1 polymer ?
#
loop_
_entity_poly.entity_id
_entity_poly.type
_entity_poly.pdbx_seq_one_letter_code
_entity_poly.pdbx_strand_id
1 'polypeptide(L)'
;MNRFFQHMRIGTRLTLAFALILILATIATTSALYAARASARATEEMMAVPLTKERLASSWNTMTYSAIARTSLIARSTDTTLSTVFAKTIADSVSTSTELIKQIEPLLTSDDEKRRLENIKSLRAKYQALKVQVMDAKKAGDAAGAERLYTEGFEPAAQAYSAALQDLLALQRATIDQMTAAIRTDYERRASLSLLLNGLMLVLGALAAVAITRSITRPLQEAVQAAEAVAGGDLTHRFERQRGDEVGDLLRAMQSMNEGLTQVVSEVQHGTRAIAGASTEIASGNLDLSSRTEQQAGALEETASSMEELTATVRQNAESATQANRLAQDASQVAARGGEIVGQVVDTMGAIDSASRKIVDIIGVIDAIAFQTNILALNAAVEAARAGEQGRGFAVVASEVRNLAQRSATAAKEIKGLIGDSVAQVDTGTNLVQQAGATIGEVVASVARVTSIMAEITAASREQSIGIDQVNEAILQMDQTTQQNAALVEEAAAAAASMQEQSAHLEQLVSHFRLAGRPVVQAPTPARARPVLASARRAAAT
;
A
#
# COMPACT_ATOMS: atom_id res chain seq x y z
N MET A 1 -34.76 -28.86 -7.94
CA MET A 1 -34.31 -29.36 -6.63
C MET A 1 -33.05 -28.67 -6.07
N ASN A 2 -32.25 -27.93 -6.87
CA ASN A 2 -30.97 -27.34 -6.41
C ASN A 2 -31.08 -26.10 -5.48
N ARG A 3 -32.05 -25.20 -5.68
CA ARG A 3 -32.10 -23.93 -4.91
C ARG A 3 -32.47 -24.11 -3.44
N PHE A 4 -33.30 -25.10 -3.10
CA PHE A 4 -33.72 -25.35 -1.72
C PHE A 4 -32.54 -25.82 -0.86
N PHE A 5 -31.73 -26.77 -1.38
CA PHE A 5 -30.54 -27.21 -0.66
C PHE A 5 -29.54 -26.06 -0.47
N GLN A 6 -29.28 -25.23 -1.49
CA GLN A 6 -28.27 -24.15 -1.45
C GLN A 6 -28.46 -23.09 -0.35
N HIS A 7 -29.63 -23.00 0.28
CA HIS A 7 -29.91 -22.05 1.37
C HIS A 7 -29.96 -22.70 2.76
N MET A 8 -29.90 -24.03 2.84
CA MET A 8 -29.87 -24.75 4.12
C MET A 8 -28.45 -24.90 4.62
N ARG A 9 -28.21 -24.69 5.91
CA ARG A 9 -26.93 -24.97 6.57
C ARG A 9 -26.50 -26.43 6.35
N ILE A 10 -25.21 -26.69 6.19
CA ILE A 10 -24.64 -28.03 5.95
C ILE A 10 -25.08 -28.99 7.06
N GLY A 11 -25.04 -28.53 8.31
CA GLY A 11 -25.50 -29.32 9.47
C GLY A 11 -26.94 -29.80 9.31
N THR A 12 -27.86 -28.92 8.89
CA THR A 12 -29.27 -29.29 8.69
C THR A 12 -29.45 -30.34 7.59
N ARG A 13 -28.69 -30.24 6.49
CA ARG A 13 -28.76 -31.23 5.40
C ARG A 13 -28.27 -32.61 5.81
N LEU A 14 -27.13 -32.66 6.52
CA LEU A 14 -26.57 -33.90 7.04
C LEU A 14 -27.55 -34.55 8.03
N THR A 15 -28.08 -33.77 8.99
CA THR A 15 -29.05 -34.28 9.96
C THR A 15 -30.30 -34.84 9.29
N LEU A 16 -30.86 -34.17 8.28
CA LEU A 16 -32.04 -34.66 7.56
C LEU A 16 -31.75 -35.96 6.79
N ALA A 17 -30.60 -36.06 6.12
CA ALA A 17 -30.24 -37.26 5.38
C ALA A 17 -29.97 -38.45 6.31
N PHE A 18 -29.24 -38.25 7.40
CA PHE A 18 -29.01 -39.30 8.39
C PHE A 18 -30.31 -39.70 9.11
N ALA A 19 -31.16 -38.74 9.48
CA ALA A 19 -32.46 -39.04 10.10
C ALA A 19 -33.34 -39.90 9.19
N LEU A 20 -33.41 -39.57 7.88
CA LEU A 20 -34.17 -40.36 6.91
C LEU A 20 -33.65 -41.80 6.81
N ILE A 21 -32.33 -41.99 6.72
CA ILE A 21 -31.72 -43.33 6.65
C ILE A 21 -31.97 -44.11 7.94
N LEU A 22 -31.81 -43.48 9.11
CA LEU A 22 -32.05 -44.12 10.41
C LEU A 22 -33.51 -44.53 10.60
N ILE A 23 -34.46 -43.71 10.16
CA ILE A 23 -35.89 -44.04 10.19
C ILE A 23 -36.16 -45.25 9.28
N LEU A 24 -35.66 -45.25 8.05
CA LEU A 24 -35.82 -46.37 7.11
C LEU A 24 -35.18 -47.66 7.64
N ALA A 25 -33.98 -47.58 8.23
CA ALA A 25 -33.31 -48.71 8.85
C ALA A 25 -34.10 -49.28 10.03
N THR A 26 -34.70 -48.40 10.85
CA THR A 26 -35.55 -48.80 11.99
C THR A 26 -36.81 -49.50 11.50
N ILE A 27 -37.46 -48.98 10.45
CA ILE A 27 -38.65 -49.59 9.84
C ILE A 27 -38.31 -50.97 9.26
N ALA A 28 -37.23 -51.08 8.49
CA ALA A 28 -36.80 -52.33 7.87
C ALA A 28 -36.45 -53.39 8.92
N THR A 29 -35.70 -53.01 9.96
CA THR A 29 -35.32 -53.91 11.06
C THR A 29 -36.54 -54.38 11.86
N THR A 30 -37.47 -53.46 12.17
CA THR A 30 -38.70 -53.78 12.90
C THR A 30 -39.59 -54.73 12.08
N SER A 31 -39.72 -54.49 10.78
CA SER A 31 -40.45 -55.37 9.85
C SER A 31 -39.86 -56.78 9.79
N ALA A 32 -38.53 -56.89 9.67
CA ALA A 32 -37.83 -58.18 9.64
C ALA A 32 -38.01 -58.97 10.96
N LEU A 33 -37.87 -58.29 12.11
CA LEU A 33 -38.10 -58.91 13.43
C LEU A 33 -39.55 -59.38 13.60
N TYR A 34 -40.51 -58.59 13.14
CA TYR A 34 -41.93 -58.97 13.18
C TYR A 34 -42.20 -60.20 12.30
N ALA A 35 -41.65 -60.27 11.09
CA ALA A 35 -41.77 -61.42 10.20
C ALA A 35 -41.17 -62.70 10.81
N ALA A 36 -39.96 -62.60 11.38
CA ALA A 36 -39.31 -63.73 12.04
C ALA A 36 -40.14 -64.25 13.23
N ARG A 37 -40.67 -63.36 14.07
CA ARG A 37 -41.53 -63.73 15.20
C ARG A 37 -42.85 -64.35 14.77
N ALA A 38 -43.48 -63.84 13.71
CA ALA A 38 -44.73 -64.39 13.20
C ALA A 38 -44.54 -65.81 12.63
N SER A 39 -43.46 -66.04 11.88
CA SER A 39 -43.12 -67.36 11.34
C SER A 39 -42.77 -68.35 12.46
N ALA A 40 -42.02 -67.93 13.48
CA ALA A 40 -41.72 -68.75 14.65
C ALA A 40 -43.01 -69.19 15.38
N ARG A 41 -43.93 -68.26 15.65
CA ARG A 41 -45.23 -68.57 16.30
C ARG A 41 -46.07 -69.53 15.49
N ALA A 42 -46.20 -69.32 14.18
CA ALA A 42 -46.97 -70.20 13.31
C ALA A 42 -46.38 -71.62 13.26
N THR A 43 -45.05 -71.73 13.30
CA THR A 43 -44.36 -73.04 13.37
C THR A 43 -44.61 -73.72 14.71
N GLU A 44 -44.55 -72.97 15.82
CA GLU A 44 -44.85 -73.46 17.16
C GLU A 44 -46.30 -73.97 17.27
N GLU A 45 -47.27 -73.23 16.76
CA GLU A 45 -48.69 -73.63 16.71
C GLU A 45 -48.89 -74.93 15.90
N MET A 46 -48.22 -75.05 14.75
CA MET A 46 -48.26 -76.27 13.92
C MET A 46 -47.65 -77.49 14.65
N MET A 47 -46.55 -77.29 15.39
CA MET A 47 -45.89 -78.35 16.14
C MET A 47 -46.70 -78.77 17.37
N ALA A 48 -47.38 -77.84 18.04
CA ALA A 48 -48.08 -78.11 19.29
C ALA A 48 -49.32 -79.01 19.10
N VAL A 49 -50.16 -78.70 18.10
CA VAL A 49 -51.49 -79.36 17.96
C VAL A 49 -51.58 -80.24 16.71
N PRO A 50 -51.48 -79.74 15.46
CA PRO A 50 -51.58 -80.57 14.26
C PRO A 50 -50.57 -81.73 14.18
N LEU A 51 -49.29 -81.46 14.46
CA LEU A 51 -48.25 -82.50 14.42
C LEU A 51 -48.44 -83.55 15.52
N THR A 52 -48.87 -83.13 16.71
CA THR A 52 -49.21 -84.03 17.82
C THR A 52 -50.39 -84.93 17.44
N LYS A 53 -51.44 -84.37 16.83
CA LYS A 53 -52.60 -85.15 16.32
C LYS A 53 -52.17 -86.21 15.32
N GLU A 54 -51.36 -85.84 14.31
CA GLU A 54 -50.87 -86.79 13.31
C GLU A 54 -50.07 -87.92 13.96
N ARG A 55 -49.15 -87.60 14.87
CA ARG A 55 -48.32 -88.60 15.57
C ARG A 55 -49.14 -89.59 16.40
N LEU A 56 -50.14 -89.10 17.13
CA LEU A 56 -51.04 -89.94 17.92
C LEU A 56 -51.91 -90.82 17.02
N ALA A 57 -52.51 -90.26 15.97
CA ALA A 57 -53.29 -91.02 14.99
C ALA A 57 -52.43 -92.06 14.24
N SER A 58 -51.17 -91.74 13.96
CA SER A 58 -50.21 -92.61 13.27
C SER A 58 -49.82 -93.79 14.16
N SER A 59 -49.59 -93.51 15.45
CA SER A 59 -49.37 -94.54 16.47
C SER A 59 -50.59 -95.46 16.61
N TRP A 60 -51.80 -94.89 16.60
CA TRP A 60 -53.04 -95.65 16.69
C TRP A 60 -53.28 -96.53 15.46
N ASN A 61 -53.01 -96.01 14.26
CA ASN A 61 -53.07 -96.77 13.01
C ASN A 61 -52.04 -97.91 13.01
N THR A 62 -50.81 -97.66 13.43
CA THR A 62 -49.75 -98.68 13.52
C THR A 62 -50.15 -99.80 14.49
N MET A 63 -50.70 -99.45 15.65
CA MET A 63 -51.22 -100.41 16.63
C MET A 63 -52.38 -101.23 16.04
N THR A 64 -53.28 -100.58 15.33
CA THR A 64 -54.43 -101.24 14.68
C THR A 64 -53.98 -102.19 13.59
N TYR A 65 -53.06 -101.77 12.72
CA TYR A 65 -52.48 -102.61 11.66
C TYR A 65 -51.83 -103.87 12.25
N SER A 66 -51.02 -103.73 13.31
CA SER A 66 -50.44 -104.87 14.03
C SER A 66 -51.51 -105.79 14.64
N ALA A 67 -52.58 -105.22 15.21
CA ALA A 67 -53.67 -106.00 15.80
C ALA A 67 -54.50 -106.77 14.77
N ILE A 68 -54.74 -106.19 13.59
CA ILE A 68 -55.43 -106.84 12.47
C ILE A 68 -54.59 -108.03 11.97
N ALA A 69 -53.30 -107.80 11.69
CA ALA A 69 -52.38 -108.85 11.25
C ALA A 69 -52.28 -109.99 12.27
N ARG A 70 -52.21 -109.67 13.56
CA ARG A 70 -52.18 -110.66 14.64
C ARG A 70 -53.46 -111.47 14.72
N THR A 71 -54.63 -110.83 14.59
CA THR A 71 -55.92 -111.54 14.60
C THR A 71 -56.05 -112.45 13.38
N SER A 72 -55.59 -111.99 12.21
CA SER A 72 -55.50 -112.81 10.99
C SER A 72 -54.66 -114.07 11.21
N LEU A 73 -53.48 -113.91 11.82
CA LEU A 73 -52.60 -115.03 12.16
C LEU A 73 -53.27 -116.02 13.13
N ILE A 74 -53.95 -115.53 14.17
CA ILE A 74 -54.62 -116.39 15.16
C ILE A 74 -55.81 -117.15 14.53
N ALA A 75 -56.61 -116.48 13.69
CA ALA A 75 -57.76 -117.09 13.02
C ALA A 75 -57.32 -118.25 12.11
N ARG A 76 -56.32 -118.00 11.25
CA ARG A 76 -55.87 -118.90 10.18
C ARG A 76 -54.82 -119.93 10.58
N SER A 77 -54.16 -119.78 11.73
CA SER A 77 -53.14 -120.74 12.20
C SER A 77 -53.77 -122.05 12.66
N THR A 78 -53.06 -123.17 12.50
CA THR A 78 -53.44 -124.47 13.08
C THR A 78 -53.13 -124.56 14.58
N ASP A 79 -52.31 -123.66 15.12
CA ASP A 79 -51.94 -123.60 16.54
C ASP A 79 -53.02 -122.88 17.37
N THR A 80 -53.69 -123.64 18.25
CA THR A 80 -54.78 -123.15 19.12
C THR A 80 -54.26 -122.36 20.33
N THR A 81 -52.97 -122.45 20.65
CA THR A 81 -52.35 -121.76 21.79
C THR A 81 -52.02 -120.30 21.49
N LEU A 82 -52.01 -119.86 20.23
CA LEU A 82 -51.67 -118.46 19.89
C LEU A 82 -52.62 -117.45 20.54
N SER A 83 -53.89 -117.83 20.75
CA SER A 83 -54.88 -117.00 21.42
C SER A 83 -54.52 -116.69 22.88
N THR A 84 -53.84 -117.61 23.57
CA THR A 84 -53.37 -117.45 24.96
C THR A 84 -51.99 -116.82 25.01
N VAL A 85 -51.07 -117.19 24.11
CA VAL A 85 -49.74 -116.59 23.99
C VAL A 85 -49.82 -115.08 23.79
N PHE A 86 -50.71 -114.62 22.91
CA PHE A 86 -50.88 -113.19 22.63
C PHE A 86 -51.87 -112.48 23.55
N ALA A 87 -52.47 -113.15 24.55
CA ALA A 87 -53.52 -112.57 25.38
C ALA A 87 -53.08 -111.26 26.05
N LYS A 88 -51.87 -111.22 26.62
CA LYS A 88 -51.30 -110.01 27.22
C LYS A 88 -51.08 -108.91 26.17
N THR A 89 -50.43 -109.22 25.04
CA THR A 89 -50.17 -108.25 23.97
C THR A 89 -51.47 -107.69 23.37
N ILE A 90 -52.53 -108.51 23.28
CA ILE A 90 -53.86 -108.07 22.83
C ILE A 90 -54.48 -107.12 23.84
N ALA A 91 -54.47 -107.46 25.14
CA ALA A 91 -54.97 -106.60 26.20
C ALA A 91 -54.23 -105.24 26.22
N ASP A 92 -52.90 -105.26 26.14
CA ASP A 92 -52.06 -104.07 26.08
C ASP A 92 -52.38 -103.23 24.83
N SER A 93 -52.48 -103.84 23.65
CA SER A 93 -52.83 -103.13 22.40
C SER A 93 -54.21 -102.46 22.47
N VAL A 94 -55.19 -103.09 23.14
CA VAL A 94 -56.52 -102.50 23.35
C VAL A 94 -56.46 -101.35 24.34
N SER A 95 -55.72 -101.51 25.45
CA SER A 95 -55.52 -100.46 26.45
C SER A 95 -54.84 -99.23 25.83
N THR A 96 -53.70 -99.42 25.15
CA THR A 96 -52.94 -98.35 24.49
C THR A 96 -53.77 -97.68 23.40
N SER A 97 -54.53 -98.41 22.59
CA SER A 97 -55.41 -97.78 21.59
C SER A 97 -56.53 -96.96 22.22
N THR A 98 -57.08 -97.37 23.36
CA THR A 98 -58.07 -96.57 24.11
C THR A 98 -57.45 -95.29 24.66
N GLU A 99 -56.24 -95.37 25.20
CA GLU A 99 -55.51 -94.20 25.73
C GLU A 99 -55.14 -93.22 24.61
N LEU A 100 -54.69 -93.72 23.44
CA LEU A 100 -54.45 -92.88 22.27
C LEU A 100 -55.71 -92.15 21.81
N ILE A 101 -56.87 -92.81 21.79
CA ILE A 101 -58.15 -92.15 21.45
C ILE A 101 -58.47 -91.03 22.46
N LYS A 102 -58.28 -91.29 23.76
CA LYS A 102 -58.52 -90.31 24.82
C LYS A 102 -57.60 -89.09 24.71
N GLN A 103 -56.39 -89.26 24.19
CA GLN A 103 -55.46 -88.16 23.91
C GLN A 103 -55.78 -87.42 22.60
N ILE A 104 -56.29 -88.11 21.59
CA ILE A 104 -56.66 -87.50 20.29
C ILE A 104 -57.94 -86.66 20.42
N GLU A 105 -58.96 -87.18 21.10
CA GLU A 105 -60.29 -86.57 21.22
C GLU A 105 -60.29 -85.08 21.65
N PRO A 106 -59.57 -84.65 22.70
CA PRO A 106 -59.54 -83.24 23.10
C PRO A 106 -58.77 -82.34 22.13
N LEU A 107 -57.94 -82.91 21.24
CA LEU A 107 -57.17 -82.15 20.25
C LEU A 107 -57.96 -81.88 18.96
N LEU A 108 -59.07 -82.58 18.74
CA LEU A 108 -59.90 -82.42 17.54
C LEU A 108 -60.78 -81.18 17.65
N THR A 109 -60.54 -80.21 16.78
CA THR A 109 -61.22 -78.91 16.82
C THR A 109 -62.26 -78.77 15.70
N SER A 110 -62.04 -79.42 14.56
CA SER A 110 -62.95 -79.35 13.40
C SER A 110 -64.11 -80.34 13.52
N ASP A 111 -65.29 -79.92 13.06
CA ASP A 111 -66.48 -80.79 13.00
C ASP A 111 -66.24 -82.01 12.09
N ASP A 112 -65.43 -81.87 11.03
CA ASP A 112 -65.07 -83.00 10.16
C ASP A 112 -64.17 -84.02 10.87
N GLU A 113 -63.23 -83.56 11.69
CA GLU A 113 -62.34 -84.41 12.49
C GLU A 113 -63.14 -85.21 13.52
N LYS A 114 -64.04 -84.53 14.25
CA LYS A 114 -64.90 -85.14 15.27
C LYS A 114 -65.81 -86.19 14.62
N ARG A 115 -66.44 -85.87 13.49
CA ARG A 115 -67.30 -86.80 12.74
C ARG A 115 -66.54 -88.06 12.30
N ARG A 116 -65.30 -87.91 11.80
CA ARG A 116 -64.45 -89.06 11.43
C ARG A 116 -64.05 -89.88 12.65
N LEU A 117 -63.69 -89.25 13.77
CA LEU A 117 -63.38 -89.97 15.00
C LEU A 117 -64.58 -90.79 15.50
N GLU A 118 -65.79 -90.22 15.50
CA GLU A 118 -67.00 -90.95 15.91
C GLU A 118 -67.30 -92.14 14.99
N ASN A 119 -67.13 -91.98 13.67
CA ASN A 119 -67.22 -93.09 12.74
C ASN A 119 -66.17 -94.18 13.04
N ILE A 120 -64.92 -93.78 13.32
CA ILE A 120 -63.84 -94.70 13.69
C ILE A 120 -64.16 -95.41 15.02
N LYS A 121 -64.72 -94.73 16.03
CA LYS A 121 -65.15 -95.34 17.30
C LYS A 121 -66.24 -96.40 17.07
N SER A 122 -67.22 -96.10 16.22
CA SER A 122 -68.28 -97.04 15.84
C SER A 122 -67.72 -98.29 15.13
N LEU A 123 -66.85 -98.08 14.13
CA LEU A 123 -66.16 -99.17 13.42
C LEU A 123 -65.25 -99.98 14.36
N ARG A 124 -64.56 -99.32 15.30
CA ARG A 124 -63.74 -99.97 16.33
C ARG A 124 -64.60 -100.87 17.21
N ALA A 125 -65.77 -100.42 17.67
CA ALA A 125 -66.65 -101.24 18.50
C ALA A 125 -67.07 -102.52 17.78
N LYS A 126 -67.46 -102.41 16.50
CA LYS A 126 -67.79 -103.58 15.65
C LYS A 126 -66.58 -104.49 15.45
N TYR A 127 -65.42 -103.92 15.12
CA TYR A 127 -64.15 -104.63 14.97
C TYR A 127 -63.77 -105.42 16.24
N GLN A 128 -63.89 -104.80 17.41
CA GLN A 128 -63.54 -105.43 18.70
C GLN A 128 -64.50 -106.56 19.06
N ALA A 129 -65.80 -106.37 18.85
CA ALA A 129 -66.80 -107.41 19.11
C ALA A 129 -66.55 -108.66 18.24
N LEU A 130 -66.32 -108.45 16.94
CA LEU A 130 -65.99 -109.54 16.00
C LEU A 130 -64.65 -110.20 16.33
N LYS A 131 -63.65 -109.42 16.76
CA LYS A 131 -62.37 -109.95 17.23
C LYS A 131 -62.57 -110.91 18.40
N VAL A 132 -63.39 -110.55 19.38
CA VAL A 132 -63.68 -111.41 20.54
C VAL A 132 -64.37 -112.69 20.09
N GLN A 133 -65.36 -112.61 19.20
CA GLN A 133 -66.03 -113.80 18.64
C GLN A 133 -65.07 -114.75 17.92
N VAL A 134 -64.16 -114.23 17.10
CA VAL A 134 -63.11 -115.02 16.42
C VAL A 134 -62.19 -115.69 17.43
N MET A 135 -61.77 -114.95 18.47
CA MET A 135 -60.87 -115.46 19.52
C MET A 135 -61.55 -116.54 20.37
N ASP A 136 -62.82 -116.38 20.72
CA ASP A 136 -63.56 -117.32 21.54
C ASP A 136 -63.90 -118.61 20.77
N ALA A 137 -64.27 -118.50 19.48
CA ALA A 137 -64.41 -119.67 18.59
C ALA A 137 -63.10 -120.47 18.51
N LYS A 138 -61.96 -119.78 18.42
CA LYS A 138 -60.63 -120.43 18.39
C LYS A 138 -60.29 -121.11 19.70
N LYS A 139 -60.59 -120.49 20.86
CA LYS A 139 -60.40 -121.10 22.19
C LYS A 139 -61.30 -122.31 22.42
N ALA A 140 -62.51 -122.31 21.85
CA ALA A 140 -63.45 -123.42 21.91
C ALA A 140 -63.06 -124.60 20.98
N GLY A 141 -61.98 -124.49 20.21
CA GLY A 141 -61.52 -125.51 19.27
C GLY A 141 -62.27 -125.52 17.93
N ASP A 142 -63.16 -124.55 17.68
CA ASP A 142 -63.94 -124.44 16.44
C ASP A 142 -63.16 -123.66 15.37
N ALA A 143 -62.21 -124.36 14.71
CA ALA A 143 -61.38 -123.75 13.67
C ALA A 143 -62.19 -123.32 12.43
N ALA A 144 -63.23 -124.06 12.06
CA ALA A 144 -64.06 -123.74 10.89
C ALA A 144 -64.98 -122.54 11.15
N GLY A 145 -65.59 -122.47 12.34
CA GLY A 145 -66.38 -121.31 12.77
C GLY A 145 -65.53 -120.05 12.95
N ALA A 146 -64.31 -120.17 13.48
CA ALA A 146 -63.37 -119.06 13.58
C ALA A 146 -62.97 -118.48 12.21
N GLU A 147 -62.69 -119.33 11.20
CA GLU A 147 -62.34 -118.87 9.85
C GLU A 147 -63.53 -118.20 9.14
N ARG A 148 -64.75 -118.72 9.34
CA ARG A 148 -65.96 -118.09 8.79
C ARG A 148 -66.24 -116.73 9.43
N LEU A 149 -66.21 -116.65 10.77
CA LEU A 149 -66.35 -115.38 11.50
C LEU A 149 -65.25 -114.38 11.12
N TYR A 150 -64.05 -114.87 10.82
CA TYR A 150 -62.97 -114.05 10.32
C TYR A 150 -63.27 -113.49 8.93
N THR A 151 -63.56 -114.36 7.95
CA THR A 151 -63.66 -113.99 6.53
C THR A 151 -64.93 -113.18 6.22
N GLU A 152 -66.07 -113.59 6.77
CA GLU A 152 -67.36 -112.92 6.49
C GLU A 152 -67.62 -111.71 7.40
N GLY A 153 -67.01 -111.69 8.59
CA GLY A 153 -67.27 -110.70 9.62
C GLY A 153 -66.07 -109.77 9.90
N PHE A 154 -65.04 -110.32 10.54
CA PHE A 154 -63.91 -109.53 11.05
C PHE A 154 -63.10 -108.85 9.96
N GLU A 155 -62.78 -109.54 8.86
CA GLU A 155 -61.93 -109.01 7.79
C GLU A 155 -62.55 -107.77 7.11
N PRO A 156 -63.83 -107.78 6.67
CA PRO A 156 -64.49 -106.57 6.18
C PRO A 156 -64.56 -105.45 7.22
N ALA A 157 -64.82 -105.78 8.50
CA ALA A 157 -64.88 -104.79 9.58
C ALA A 157 -63.49 -104.18 9.88
N ALA A 158 -62.43 -104.97 9.82
CA ALA A 158 -61.04 -104.57 9.98
C ALA A 158 -60.58 -103.67 8.84
N GLN A 159 -60.93 -104.01 7.59
CA GLN A 159 -60.66 -103.17 6.43
C GLN A 159 -61.36 -101.81 6.55
N ALA A 160 -62.65 -101.79 6.89
CA ALA A 160 -63.40 -100.54 7.08
C ALA A 160 -62.80 -99.67 8.20
N TYR A 161 -62.46 -100.27 9.34
CA TYR A 161 -61.83 -99.58 10.47
C TYR A 161 -60.43 -99.04 10.12
N SER A 162 -59.59 -99.84 9.47
CA SER A 162 -58.26 -99.41 9.02
C SER A 162 -58.35 -98.30 7.97
N ALA A 163 -59.28 -98.38 7.02
CA ALA A 163 -59.50 -97.35 6.00
C ALA A 163 -59.93 -96.03 6.65
N ALA A 164 -60.83 -96.06 7.63
CA ALA A 164 -61.25 -94.87 8.36
C ALA A 164 -60.10 -94.22 9.16
N LEU A 165 -59.19 -95.02 9.74
CA LEU A 165 -57.98 -94.50 10.40
C LEU A 165 -57.00 -93.87 9.41
N GLN A 166 -56.78 -94.51 8.25
CA GLN A 166 -55.92 -93.97 7.20
C GLN A 166 -56.46 -92.66 6.63
N ASP A 167 -57.78 -92.56 6.48
CA ASP A 167 -58.46 -91.35 6.02
C ASP A 167 -58.34 -90.19 7.03
N LEU A 168 -58.49 -90.45 8.34
CA LEU A 168 -58.18 -89.46 9.37
C LEU A 168 -56.71 -89.02 9.32
N LEU A 169 -55.79 -89.95 9.11
CA LEU A 169 -54.36 -89.64 8.97
C LEU A 169 -54.06 -88.79 7.74
N ALA A 170 -54.70 -89.10 6.60
CA ALA A 170 -54.57 -88.32 5.38
C ALA A 170 -55.04 -86.88 5.60
N LEU A 171 -56.14 -86.68 6.33
CA LEU A 171 -56.63 -85.34 6.69
C LEU A 171 -55.62 -84.57 7.57
N GLN A 172 -55.04 -85.22 8.59
CA GLN A 172 -54.05 -84.57 9.45
C GLN A 172 -52.79 -84.19 8.66
N ARG A 173 -52.29 -85.08 7.81
CA ARG A 173 -51.14 -84.81 6.94
C ARG A 173 -51.42 -83.67 5.96
N ALA A 174 -52.57 -83.67 5.30
CA ALA A 174 -52.96 -82.59 4.40
C ALA A 174 -53.05 -81.23 5.12
N THR A 175 -53.49 -81.22 6.38
CA THR A 175 -53.56 -80.01 7.20
C THR A 175 -52.16 -79.48 7.54
N ILE A 176 -51.21 -80.36 7.90
CA ILE A 176 -49.81 -79.99 8.14
C ILE A 176 -49.15 -79.47 6.85
N ASP A 177 -49.38 -80.11 5.71
CA ASP A 177 -48.83 -79.67 4.42
C ASP A 177 -49.37 -78.29 4.02
N GLN A 178 -50.67 -78.03 4.21
CA GLN A 178 -51.27 -76.72 3.99
C GLN A 178 -50.69 -75.64 4.91
N MET A 179 -50.53 -75.93 6.20
CA MET A 179 -49.92 -75.00 7.14
C MET A 179 -48.45 -74.70 6.79
N THR A 180 -47.69 -75.72 6.41
CA THR A 180 -46.29 -75.58 5.97
C THR A 180 -46.19 -74.69 4.72
N ALA A 181 -47.07 -74.90 3.73
CA ALA A 181 -47.13 -74.08 2.52
C ALA A 181 -47.54 -72.62 2.83
N ALA A 182 -48.50 -72.42 3.74
CA ALA A 182 -48.93 -71.10 4.17
C ALA A 182 -47.81 -70.34 4.91
N ILE A 183 -47.10 -70.99 5.84
CA ILE A 183 -45.95 -70.42 6.56
C ILE A 183 -44.85 -70.02 5.57
N ARG A 184 -44.54 -70.89 4.61
CA ARG A 184 -43.53 -70.60 3.58
C ARG A 184 -43.91 -69.41 2.71
N THR A 185 -45.15 -69.35 2.25
CA THR A 185 -45.64 -68.25 1.41
C THR A 185 -45.65 -66.92 2.15
N ASP A 186 -46.07 -66.91 3.43
CA ASP A 186 -46.05 -65.70 4.26
C ASP A 186 -44.61 -65.25 4.55
N TYR A 187 -43.69 -66.19 4.81
CA TYR A 187 -42.27 -65.91 4.96
C TYR A 187 -41.67 -65.29 3.69
N GLU A 188 -41.89 -65.90 2.53
CA GLU A 188 -41.37 -65.41 1.23
C GLU A 188 -41.90 -64.01 0.90
N ARG A 189 -43.21 -63.76 1.12
CA ARG A 189 -43.81 -62.44 0.93
C ARG A 189 -43.16 -61.39 1.84
N ARG A 190 -43.00 -61.68 3.13
CA ARG A 190 -42.40 -60.74 4.10
C ARG A 190 -40.90 -60.54 3.86
N ALA A 191 -40.18 -61.58 3.46
CA ALA A 191 -38.78 -61.49 3.06
C ALA A 191 -38.61 -60.59 1.82
N SER A 192 -39.48 -60.72 0.82
CA SER A 192 -39.45 -59.86 -0.38
C SER A 192 -39.72 -58.39 -0.05
N LEU A 193 -40.67 -58.10 0.85
CA LEU A 193 -40.93 -56.74 1.34
C LEU A 193 -39.72 -56.16 2.09
N SER A 194 -39.06 -56.97 2.93
CA SER A 194 -37.85 -56.57 3.64
C SER A 194 -36.69 -56.26 2.67
N LEU A 195 -36.49 -57.09 1.64
CA LEU A 195 -35.49 -56.84 0.60
C LEU A 195 -35.79 -55.56 -0.19
N LEU A 196 -37.05 -55.29 -0.55
CA LEU A 196 -37.46 -54.06 -1.23
C LEU A 196 -37.18 -52.82 -0.37
N LEU A 197 -37.52 -52.86 0.93
CA LEU A 197 -37.26 -51.74 1.85
C LEU A 197 -35.76 -51.47 2.01
N ASN A 198 -34.95 -52.53 2.15
CA ASN A 198 -33.49 -52.40 2.21
C ASN A 198 -32.91 -51.85 0.90
N GLY A 199 -33.39 -52.33 -0.25
CA GLY A 199 -33.00 -51.82 -1.56
C GLY A 199 -33.33 -50.34 -1.74
N LEU A 200 -34.54 -49.92 -1.35
CA LEU A 200 -34.95 -48.52 -1.40
C LEU A 200 -34.09 -47.65 -0.48
N MET A 201 -33.79 -48.12 0.73
CA MET A 201 -32.90 -47.42 1.67
C MET A 201 -31.50 -47.22 1.08
N LEU A 202 -30.93 -48.24 0.43
CA LEU A 202 -29.62 -48.13 -0.22
C LEU A 202 -29.62 -47.13 -1.37
N VAL A 203 -30.65 -47.15 -2.22
CA VAL A 203 -30.78 -46.21 -3.35
C VAL A 203 -30.94 -44.78 -2.85
N LEU A 204 -31.84 -44.54 -1.89
CA LEU A 204 -32.05 -43.20 -1.32
C LEU A 204 -30.80 -42.71 -0.57
N GLY A 205 -30.12 -43.58 0.17
CA GLY A 205 -28.86 -43.28 0.84
C GLY A 205 -27.76 -42.89 -0.15
N ALA A 206 -27.61 -43.63 -1.25
CA ALA A 206 -26.64 -43.32 -2.29
C ALA A 206 -26.94 -41.98 -3.00
N LEU A 207 -28.22 -41.71 -3.32
CA LEU A 207 -28.65 -40.45 -3.92
C LEU A 207 -28.40 -39.26 -2.98
N ALA A 208 -28.73 -39.40 -1.69
CA ALA A 208 -28.48 -38.38 -0.68
C ALA A 208 -26.98 -38.12 -0.50
N ALA A 209 -26.16 -39.17 -0.45
CA ALA A 209 -24.71 -39.07 -0.37
C ALA A 209 -24.14 -38.28 -1.57
N VAL A 210 -24.47 -38.68 -2.80
CA VAL A 210 -24.00 -37.98 -4.02
C VAL A 210 -24.46 -36.52 -4.06
N ALA A 211 -25.71 -36.24 -3.68
CA ALA A 211 -26.25 -34.88 -3.66
C ALA A 211 -25.52 -34.00 -2.63
N ILE A 212 -25.33 -34.50 -1.40
CA ILE A 212 -24.62 -33.78 -0.33
C ILE A 212 -23.17 -33.55 -0.72
N THR A 213 -22.45 -34.60 -1.15
CA THR A 213 -21.05 -34.51 -1.58
C THR A 213 -20.89 -33.46 -2.68
N ARG A 214 -21.71 -33.50 -3.74
CA ARG A 214 -21.63 -32.51 -4.83
C ARG A 214 -21.97 -31.09 -4.36
N SER A 215 -22.90 -30.93 -3.41
CA SER A 215 -23.30 -29.62 -2.90
C SER A 215 -22.24 -28.93 -2.01
N ILE A 216 -21.30 -29.72 -1.47
CA ILE A 216 -20.21 -29.25 -0.59
C ILE A 216 -18.89 -29.16 -1.37
N THR A 217 -18.50 -30.23 -2.06
CA THR A 217 -17.17 -30.34 -2.69
C THR A 217 -16.96 -29.38 -3.86
N ARG A 218 -17.94 -29.25 -4.77
CA ARG A 218 -17.78 -28.36 -5.95
C ARG A 218 -17.55 -26.90 -5.53
N PRO A 219 -18.33 -26.32 -4.61
CA PRO A 219 -18.16 -24.90 -4.30
C PRO A 219 -17.01 -24.64 -3.32
N LEU A 220 -16.59 -25.66 -2.53
CA LEU A 220 -15.31 -25.60 -1.85
C LEU A 220 -14.14 -25.56 -2.84
N GLN A 221 -14.22 -26.29 -3.95
CA GLN A 221 -13.22 -26.23 -5.00
C GLN A 221 -13.18 -24.85 -5.67
N GLU A 222 -14.33 -24.19 -5.86
CA GLU A 222 -14.39 -22.79 -6.31
C GLU A 222 -13.73 -21.83 -5.29
N ALA A 223 -13.92 -22.05 -3.99
CA ALA A 223 -13.24 -21.27 -2.95
C ALA A 223 -11.72 -21.51 -2.92
N VAL A 224 -11.26 -22.73 -3.21
CA VAL A 224 -9.82 -23.03 -3.37
C VAL A 224 -9.26 -22.32 -4.59
N GLN A 225 -9.92 -22.41 -5.74
CA GLN A 225 -9.50 -21.69 -6.95
C GLN A 225 -9.48 -20.17 -6.75
N ALA A 226 -10.43 -19.64 -5.97
CA ALA A 226 -10.45 -18.25 -5.55
C ALA A 226 -9.21 -17.88 -4.73
N ALA A 227 -8.85 -18.71 -3.76
CA ALA A 227 -7.66 -18.50 -2.93
C ALA A 227 -6.37 -18.58 -3.76
N GLU A 228 -6.28 -19.56 -4.66
CA GLU A 228 -5.15 -19.72 -5.58
C GLU A 228 -5.03 -18.54 -6.54
N ALA A 229 -6.14 -18.01 -7.06
CA ALA A 229 -6.16 -16.82 -7.90
C ALA A 229 -5.62 -15.60 -7.15
N VAL A 230 -6.10 -15.35 -5.92
CA VAL A 230 -5.60 -14.26 -5.07
C VAL A 230 -4.12 -14.45 -4.74
N ALA A 231 -3.69 -15.66 -4.40
CA ALA A 231 -2.29 -15.98 -4.12
C ALA A 231 -1.38 -15.81 -5.35
N GLY A 232 -1.91 -16.05 -6.55
CA GLY A 232 -1.24 -15.78 -7.83
C GLY A 232 -1.33 -14.33 -8.31
N GLY A 233 -1.87 -13.42 -7.49
CA GLY A 233 -2.00 -12.00 -7.80
C GLY A 233 -3.21 -11.63 -8.66
N ASP A 234 -4.10 -12.55 -9.00
CA ASP A 234 -5.32 -12.25 -9.76
C ASP A 234 -6.46 -11.80 -8.83
N LEU A 235 -6.66 -10.49 -8.76
CA LEU A 235 -7.75 -9.86 -8.01
C LEU A 235 -8.95 -9.51 -8.91
N THR A 236 -8.99 -10.04 -10.14
CA THR A 236 -10.07 -9.72 -11.09
C THR A 236 -11.33 -10.57 -10.88
N HIS A 237 -11.19 -11.71 -10.20
CA HIS A 237 -12.26 -12.65 -9.97
C HIS A 237 -13.35 -12.07 -9.05
N ARG A 238 -14.61 -12.22 -9.48
CA ARG A 238 -15.80 -11.92 -8.67
C ARG A 238 -16.46 -13.22 -8.25
N PHE A 239 -16.70 -13.39 -6.96
CA PHE A 239 -17.33 -14.59 -6.42
C PHE A 239 -18.85 -14.45 -6.38
N GLU A 240 -19.58 -15.48 -6.82
CA GLU A 240 -21.05 -15.46 -6.84
C GLU A 240 -21.64 -15.47 -5.42
N ARG A 241 -22.46 -14.45 -5.13
CA ARG A 241 -23.02 -14.18 -3.79
C ARG A 241 -24.33 -14.90 -3.47
N GLN A 242 -24.77 -15.85 -4.30
CA GLN A 242 -26.16 -16.36 -4.25
C GLN A 242 -26.42 -17.53 -3.27
N ARG A 243 -25.48 -17.90 -2.38
CA ARG A 243 -25.66 -19.00 -1.41
C ARG A 243 -25.88 -18.52 0.02
N GLY A 244 -26.80 -19.19 0.73
CA GLY A 244 -27.17 -18.88 2.12
C GLY A 244 -26.59 -19.84 3.17
N ASP A 245 -25.68 -20.73 2.78
CA ASP A 245 -25.02 -21.70 3.65
C ASP A 245 -23.61 -21.25 4.08
N GLU A 246 -22.92 -22.07 4.87
CA GLU A 246 -21.58 -21.81 5.39
C GLU A 246 -20.54 -21.62 4.27
N VAL A 247 -20.72 -22.28 3.11
CA VAL A 247 -19.85 -22.06 1.95
C VAL A 247 -20.11 -20.70 1.32
N GLY A 248 -21.37 -20.26 1.30
CA GLY A 248 -21.72 -18.88 0.93
C GLY A 248 -21.11 -17.84 1.87
N ASP A 249 -21.08 -18.09 3.18
CA ASP A 249 -20.39 -17.23 4.16
C ASP A 249 -18.88 -17.14 3.86
N LEU A 250 -18.24 -18.28 3.58
CA LEU A 250 -16.83 -18.34 3.20
C LEU A 250 -16.55 -17.54 1.91
N LEU A 251 -17.33 -17.74 0.85
CA LEU A 251 -17.15 -17.03 -0.42
C LEU A 251 -17.37 -15.52 -0.27
N ARG A 252 -18.30 -15.08 0.59
CA ARG A 252 -18.47 -13.65 0.92
C ARG A 252 -17.26 -13.08 1.64
N ALA A 253 -16.73 -13.77 2.65
CA ALA A 253 -15.53 -13.34 3.35
C ALA A 253 -14.32 -13.24 2.40
N MET A 254 -14.18 -14.20 1.48
CA MET A 254 -13.15 -14.16 0.43
C MET A 254 -13.34 -12.99 -0.54
N GLN A 255 -14.58 -12.68 -0.93
CA GLN A 255 -14.87 -11.49 -1.76
C GLN A 255 -14.48 -10.20 -1.05
N SER A 256 -14.83 -10.04 0.23
CA SER A 256 -14.44 -8.86 1.02
C SER A 256 -12.91 -8.75 1.17
N MET A 257 -12.21 -9.87 1.34
CA MET A 257 -10.73 -9.88 1.34
C MET A 257 -10.16 -9.44 0.00
N ASN A 258 -10.69 -9.94 -1.12
CA ASN A 258 -10.27 -9.54 -2.46
C ASN A 258 -10.53 -8.05 -2.73
N GLU A 259 -11.69 -7.54 -2.34
CA GLU A 259 -12.02 -6.10 -2.44
C GLU A 259 -11.05 -5.24 -1.62
N GLY A 260 -10.73 -5.65 -0.38
CA GLY A 260 -9.76 -4.97 0.46
C GLY A 260 -8.34 -4.97 -0.15
N LEU A 261 -7.88 -6.11 -0.67
CA LEU A 261 -6.59 -6.19 -1.35
C LEU A 261 -6.55 -5.34 -2.63
N THR A 262 -7.64 -5.36 -3.42
CA THR A 262 -7.78 -4.54 -4.63
C THR A 262 -7.63 -3.06 -4.31
N GLN A 263 -8.28 -2.60 -3.23
CA GLN A 263 -8.19 -1.21 -2.78
C GLN A 263 -6.76 -0.84 -2.39
N VAL A 264 -6.11 -1.65 -1.55
CA VAL A 264 -4.72 -1.41 -1.10
C VAL A 264 -3.76 -1.37 -2.28
N VAL A 265 -3.83 -2.34 -3.19
CA VAL A 265 -2.96 -2.38 -4.38
C VAL A 265 -3.22 -1.16 -5.28
N SER A 266 -4.48 -0.73 -5.45
CA SER A 266 -4.83 0.45 -6.24
C SER A 266 -4.28 1.75 -5.62
N GLU A 267 -4.39 1.90 -4.30
CA GLU A 267 -3.85 3.05 -3.56
C GLU A 267 -2.31 3.09 -3.64
N VAL A 268 -1.64 1.94 -3.49
CA VAL A 268 -0.19 1.86 -3.68
C VAL A 268 0.20 2.23 -5.10
N GLN A 269 -0.48 1.69 -6.13
CA GLN A 269 -0.22 2.07 -7.53
C GLN A 269 -0.37 3.57 -7.78
N HIS A 270 -1.40 4.21 -7.20
CA HIS A 270 -1.58 5.66 -7.32
C HIS A 270 -0.49 6.44 -6.59
N GLY A 271 -0.20 6.07 -5.34
CA GLY A 271 0.85 6.70 -4.53
C GLY A 271 2.22 6.61 -5.20
N THR A 272 2.58 5.43 -5.71
CA THR A 272 3.85 5.20 -6.42
C THR A 272 3.97 6.06 -7.67
N ARG A 273 2.91 6.19 -8.48
CA ARG A 273 2.94 7.08 -9.66
C ARG A 273 3.05 8.55 -9.27
N ALA A 274 2.40 8.96 -8.18
CA ALA A 274 2.53 10.32 -7.66
C ALA A 274 3.96 10.61 -7.18
N ILE A 275 4.61 9.67 -6.47
CA ILE A 275 6.01 9.81 -6.03
C ILE A 275 6.95 9.85 -7.24
N ALA A 276 6.75 9.00 -8.25
CA ALA A 276 7.55 9.01 -9.47
C ALA A 276 7.42 10.35 -10.23
N GLY A 277 6.20 10.89 -10.32
CA GLY A 277 5.93 12.20 -10.90
C GLY A 277 6.63 13.32 -10.13
N ALA A 278 6.44 13.38 -8.80
CA ALA A 278 7.06 14.37 -7.93
C ALA A 278 8.61 14.29 -7.95
N SER A 279 9.17 13.08 -7.99
CA SER A 279 10.62 12.88 -8.08
C SER A 279 11.19 13.42 -9.40
N THR A 280 10.44 13.27 -10.49
CA THR A 280 10.81 13.84 -11.80
C THR A 280 10.78 15.38 -11.77
N GLU A 281 9.78 15.96 -11.10
CA GLU A 281 9.67 17.40 -10.90
C GLU A 281 10.81 17.95 -10.03
N ILE A 282 11.16 17.25 -8.94
CA ILE A 282 12.32 17.59 -8.10
C ILE A 282 13.62 17.52 -8.91
N ALA A 283 13.82 16.46 -9.70
CA ALA A 283 15.01 16.32 -10.54
C ALA A 283 15.13 17.48 -11.55
N SER A 284 14.02 17.85 -12.19
CA SER A 284 13.98 19.02 -13.10
C SER A 284 14.27 20.32 -12.36
N GLY A 285 13.71 20.49 -11.15
CA GLY A 285 13.96 21.67 -10.31
C GLY A 285 15.41 21.76 -9.85
N ASN A 286 16.05 20.64 -9.54
CA ASN A 286 17.46 20.59 -9.18
C ASN A 286 18.37 20.92 -10.36
N LEU A 287 18.02 20.52 -11.59
CA LEU A 287 18.77 20.93 -12.77
C LEU A 287 18.71 22.45 -13.00
N ASP A 288 17.53 23.07 -12.83
CA ASP A 288 17.40 24.53 -12.88
C ASP A 288 18.21 25.21 -11.77
N LEU A 289 18.12 24.69 -10.53
CA LEU A 289 18.89 25.21 -9.41
C LEU A 289 20.40 25.09 -9.65
N SER A 290 20.88 23.95 -10.17
CA SER A 290 22.28 23.74 -10.56
C SER A 290 22.74 24.81 -11.53
N SER A 291 21.98 25.04 -12.61
CA SER A 291 22.32 26.05 -13.62
C SER A 291 22.39 27.46 -13.02
N ARG A 292 21.47 27.80 -12.11
CA ARG A 292 21.47 29.09 -11.42
C ARG A 292 22.62 29.22 -10.42
N THR A 293 22.99 28.14 -9.73
CA THR A 293 24.15 28.09 -8.84
C THR A 293 25.45 28.25 -9.61
N GLU A 294 25.59 27.63 -10.77
CA GLU A 294 26.74 27.83 -11.67
C GLU A 294 26.82 29.27 -12.19
N GLN A 295 25.69 29.84 -12.63
CA GLN A 295 25.64 31.25 -13.04
C GLN A 295 25.99 32.20 -11.90
N GLN A 296 25.52 31.92 -10.69
CA GLN A 296 25.82 32.70 -9.49
C GLN A 296 27.31 32.61 -9.13
N ALA A 297 27.91 31.42 -9.24
CA ALA A 297 29.35 31.25 -9.03
C ALA A 297 30.16 32.10 -10.02
N GLY A 298 29.81 32.07 -11.31
CA GLY A 298 30.46 32.91 -12.33
C GLY A 298 30.29 34.41 -12.06
N ALA A 299 29.09 34.85 -11.65
CA ALA A 299 28.85 36.25 -11.30
C ALA A 299 29.63 36.68 -10.04
N LEU A 300 29.79 35.78 -9.06
CA LEU A 300 30.62 36.03 -7.87
C LEU A 300 32.10 36.14 -8.23
N GLU A 301 32.60 35.33 -9.16
CA GLU A 301 33.98 35.39 -9.65
C GLU A 301 34.26 36.73 -10.37
N GLU A 302 33.35 37.17 -11.24
CA GLU A 302 33.46 38.48 -11.92
C GLU A 302 33.37 39.65 -10.92
N THR A 303 32.49 39.53 -9.92
CA THR A 303 32.35 40.54 -8.86
C THR A 303 33.61 40.60 -8.00
N ALA A 304 34.17 39.45 -7.61
CA ALA A 304 35.40 39.38 -6.83
C ALA A 304 36.57 40.02 -7.59
N SER A 305 36.74 39.70 -8.88
CA SER A 305 37.76 40.32 -9.74
C SER A 305 37.57 41.84 -9.84
N SER A 306 36.32 42.31 -9.99
CA SER A 306 36.02 43.74 -10.04
C SER A 306 36.31 44.43 -8.71
N MET A 307 36.08 43.74 -7.59
CA MET A 307 36.40 44.25 -6.25
C MET A 307 37.91 44.33 -6.04
N GLU A 308 38.70 43.37 -6.51
CA GLU A 308 40.18 43.44 -6.45
C GLU A 308 40.72 44.65 -7.23
N GLU A 309 40.20 44.90 -8.44
CA GLU A 309 40.56 46.07 -9.25
C GLU A 309 40.15 47.39 -8.58
N LEU A 310 38.96 47.43 -7.98
CA LEU A 310 38.49 48.56 -7.18
C LEU A 310 39.37 48.79 -5.94
N THR A 311 39.73 47.75 -5.19
CA THR A 311 40.65 47.84 -4.04
C THR A 311 41.99 48.43 -4.48
N ALA A 312 42.55 47.95 -5.59
CA ALA A 312 43.80 48.45 -6.13
C ALA A 312 43.70 49.94 -6.50
N THR A 313 42.60 50.33 -7.17
CA THR A 313 42.35 51.72 -7.59
C THR A 313 42.17 52.66 -6.40
N VAL A 314 41.40 52.25 -5.37
CA VAL A 314 41.19 53.04 -4.16
C VAL A 314 42.49 53.21 -3.38
N ARG A 315 43.31 52.16 -3.29
CA ARG A 315 44.64 52.24 -2.67
C ARG A 315 45.57 53.19 -3.42
N GLN A 316 45.60 53.09 -4.75
CA GLN A 316 46.37 54.00 -5.61
C GLN A 316 45.91 55.45 -5.45
N ASN A 317 44.60 55.70 -5.33
CA ASN A 317 44.06 57.04 -5.09
C ASN A 317 44.49 57.59 -3.72
N ALA A 318 44.47 56.77 -2.66
CA ALA A 318 44.94 57.17 -1.33
C ALA A 318 46.44 57.52 -1.33
N GLU A 319 47.27 56.72 -2.00
CA GLU A 319 48.70 56.99 -2.16
C GLU A 319 48.94 58.27 -2.99
N SER A 320 48.22 58.44 -4.09
CA SER A 320 48.31 59.63 -4.96
C SER A 320 47.89 60.91 -4.23
N ALA A 321 46.81 60.86 -3.46
CA ALA A 321 46.35 61.99 -2.64
C ALA A 321 47.37 62.34 -1.56
N THR A 322 47.98 61.34 -0.93
CA THR A 322 49.06 61.55 0.05
C THR A 322 50.29 62.22 -0.60
N GLN A 323 50.67 61.78 -1.80
CA GLN A 323 51.78 62.38 -2.55
C GLN A 323 51.47 63.81 -2.99
N ALA A 324 50.27 64.05 -3.53
CA ALA A 324 49.81 65.38 -3.92
C ALA A 324 49.75 66.35 -2.71
N ASN A 325 49.34 65.85 -1.54
CA ASN A 325 49.34 66.62 -0.30
C ASN A 325 50.76 67.07 0.10
N ARG A 326 51.76 66.19 -0.02
CA ARG A 326 53.18 66.56 0.22
C ARG A 326 53.68 67.62 -0.76
N LEU A 327 53.42 67.41 -2.06
CA LEU A 327 53.77 68.37 -3.11
C LEU A 327 53.12 69.75 -2.87
N ALA A 328 51.86 69.77 -2.45
CA ALA A 328 51.16 71.01 -2.10
C ALA A 328 51.80 71.69 -0.88
N GLN A 329 52.15 70.94 0.17
CA GLN A 329 52.86 71.49 1.34
C GLN A 329 54.22 72.11 0.95
N ASP A 330 55.01 71.42 0.14
CA ASP A 330 56.29 71.91 -0.36
C ASP A 330 56.12 73.19 -1.20
N ALA A 331 55.14 73.20 -2.11
CA ALA A 331 54.80 74.37 -2.92
C ALA A 331 54.34 75.56 -2.06
N SER A 332 53.54 75.31 -1.02
CA SER A 332 53.10 76.33 -0.07
C SER A 332 54.29 76.93 0.69
N GLN A 333 55.27 76.10 1.08
CA GLN A 333 56.48 76.57 1.76
C GLN A 333 57.38 77.40 0.85
N VAL A 334 57.49 77.03 -0.44
CA VAL A 334 58.20 77.83 -1.44
C VAL A 334 57.50 79.18 -1.66
N ALA A 335 56.17 79.18 -1.84
CA ALA A 335 55.39 80.39 -2.02
C ALA A 335 55.46 81.32 -0.79
N ALA A 336 55.41 80.77 0.43
CA ALA A 336 55.57 81.55 1.66
C ALA A 336 56.94 82.25 1.74
N ARG A 337 58.03 81.54 1.42
CA ARG A 337 59.37 82.13 1.32
C ARG A 337 59.45 83.19 0.22
N GLY A 338 58.80 82.96 -0.93
CA GLY A 338 58.69 83.95 -1.99
C GLY A 338 57.99 85.23 -1.53
N GLY A 339 56.92 85.09 -0.74
CA GLY A 339 56.20 86.22 -0.15
C GLY A 339 57.06 87.02 0.84
N GLU A 340 57.86 86.34 1.66
CA GLU A 340 58.80 86.99 2.57
C GLU A 340 59.86 87.81 1.82
N ILE A 341 60.45 87.25 0.75
CA ILE A 341 61.43 87.94 -0.10
C ILE A 341 60.79 89.16 -0.77
N VAL A 342 59.57 89.01 -1.30
CA VAL A 342 58.84 90.14 -1.90
C VAL A 342 58.56 91.23 -0.86
N GLY A 343 58.22 90.87 0.38
CA GLY A 343 58.09 91.81 1.49
C GLY A 343 59.37 92.61 1.73
N GLN A 344 60.53 91.94 1.77
CA GLN A 344 61.83 92.60 1.90
C GLN A 344 62.14 93.56 0.74
N VAL A 345 61.70 93.22 -0.48
CA VAL A 345 61.84 94.11 -1.66
C VAL A 345 60.96 95.35 -1.52
N VAL A 346 59.71 95.22 -1.05
CA VAL A 346 58.82 96.37 -0.78
C VAL A 346 59.45 97.30 0.25
N ASP A 347 59.97 96.76 1.35
CA ASP A 347 60.63 97.55 2.40
C ASP A 347 61.85 98.31 1.85
N THR A 348 62.65 97.64 1.02
CA THR A 348 63.82 98.25 0.37
C THR A 348 63.42 99.35 -0.61
N MET A 349 62.37 99.15 -1.41
CA MET A 349 61.85 100.17 -2.33
C MET A 349 61.29 101.38 -1.56
N GLY A 350 60.61 101.16 -0.44
CA GLY A 350 60.15 102.24 0.44
C GLY A 350 61.31 103.06 1.04
N ALA A 351 62.42 102.38 1.41
CA ALA A 351 63.63 103.06 1.86
C ALA A 351 64.28 103.89 0.73
N ILE A 352 64.30 103.38 -0.51
CA ILE A 352 64.80 104.08 -1.70
C ILE A 352 63.94 105.30 -2.03
N ASP A 353 62.60 105.18 -1.99
CA ASP A 353 61.68 106.31 -2.20
C ASP A 353 61.94 107.41 -1.16
N SER A 354 62.01 107.04 0.13
CA SER A 354 62.30 107.98 1.21
C SER A 354 63.67 108.68 1.03
N ALA A 355 64.71 107.93 0.66
CA ALA A 355 66.03 108.49 0.39
C ALA A 355 66.02 109.43 -0.83
N SER A 356 65.30 109.07 -1.90
CA SER A 356 65.18 109.87 -3.11
C SER A 356 64.43 111.18 -2.86
N ARG A 357 63.35 111.16 -2.07
CA ARG A 357 62.63 112.39 -1.64
C ARG A 357 63.54 113.33 -0.85
N LYS A 358 64.35 112.80 0.08
CA LYS A 358 65.36 113.60 0.80
C LYS A 358 66.37 114.25 -0.15
N ILE A 359 66.79 113.55 -1.21
CA ILE A 359 67.67 114.12 -2.24
C ILE A 359 66.95 115.28 -2.96
N VAL A 360 65.67 115.12 -3.33
CA VAL A 360 64.88 116.22 -3.95
C VAL A 360 64.85 117.45 -3.05
N ASP A 361 64.65 117.28 -1.75
CA ASP A 361 64.65 118.37 -0.77
C ASP A 361 66.02 119.07 -0.69
N ILE A 362 67.11 118.29 -0.63
CA ILE A 362 68.48 118.82 -0.62
C ILE A 362 68.78 119.61 -1.90
N ILE A 363 68.40 119.07 -3.06
CA ILE A 363 68.57 119.75 -4.35
C ILE A 363 67.73 121.03 -4.41
N GLY A 364 66.54 121.05 -3.81
CA GLY A 364 65.75 122.26 -3.62
C GLY A 364 66.46 123.33 -2.81
N VAL A 365 67.17 122.95 -1.74
CA VAL A 365 68.02 123.86 -0.96
C VAL A 365 69.21 124.35 -1.79
N ILE A 366 69.86 123.49 -2.57
CA ILE A 366 70.98 123.87 -3.45
C ILE A 366 70.54 124.88 -4.51
N ASP A 367 69.38 124.68 -5.14
CA ASP A 367 68.80 125.63 -6.09
C ASP A 367 68.50 126.99 -5.42
N ALA A 368 67.96 126.97 -4.20
CA ALA A 368 67.76 128.19 -3.40
C ALA A 368 69.09 128.90 -3.07
N ILE A 369 70.15 128.17 -2.73
CA ILE A 369 71.50 128.72 -2.49
C ILE A 369 72.07 129.30 -3.79
N ALA A 370 71.91 128.61 -4.92
CA ALA A 370 72.36 129.08 -6.23
C ALA A 370 71.63 130.37 -6.62
N PHE A 371 70.32 130.45 -6.40
CA PHE A 371 69.54 131.67 -6.59
C PHE A 371 70.01 132.81 -5.70
N GLN A 372 70.18 132.57 -4.39
CA GLN A 372 70.71 133.58 -3.46
C GLN A 372 72.11 134.05 -3.90
N THR A 373 72.99 133.14 -4.29
CA THR A 373 74.35 133.46 -4.77
C THR A 373 74.31 134.29 -6.05
N ASN A 374 73.39 134.00 -6.97
CA ASN A 374 73.18 134.78 -8.19
C ASN A 374 72.70 136.22 -7.88
N ILE A 375 71.83 136.41 -6.88
CA ILE A 375 71.40 137.73 -6.41
C ILE A 375 72.55 138.49 -5.72
N LEU A 376 73.31 137.81 -4.85
CA LEU A 376 74.50 138.38 -4.19
C LEU A 376 75.55 138.82 -5.22
N ALA A 377 75.82 137.99 -6.23
CA ALA A 377 76.76 138.29 -7.31
C ALA A 377 76.28 139.45 -8.19
N LEU A 378 74.98 139.55 -8.46
CA LEU A 378 74.39 140.69 -9.16
C LEU A 378 74.57 141.99 -8.36
N ASN A 379 74.28 141.96 -7.05
CA ASN A 379 74.46 143.10 -6.16
C ASN A 379 75.94 143.53 -6.10
N ALA A 380 76.87 142.56 -6.03
CA ALA A 380 78.31 142.83 -6.06
C ALA A 380 78.78 143.42 -7.41
N ALA A 381 78.24 142.94 -8.53
CA ALA A 381 78.54 143.48 -9.85
C ALA A 381 78.05 144.93 -10.02
N VAL A 382 76.88 145.26 -9.45
CA VAL A 382 76.34 146.62 -9.42
C VAL A 382 77.22 147.55 -8.57
N GLU A 383 77.63 147.12 -7.38
CA GLU A 383 78.50 147.94 -6.52
C GLU A 383 79.91 148.10 -7.10
N ALA A 384 80.44 147.08 -7.78
CA ALA A 384 81.68 147.16 -8.52
C ALA A 384 81.61 148.14 -9.71
N ALA A 385 80.49 148.19 -10.43
CA ALA A 385 80.25 149.19 -11.48
C ALA A 385 80.17 150.62 -10.90
N ARG A 386 79.65 150.76 -9.67
CA ARG A 386 79.55 152.03 -8.93
C ARG A 386 80.92 152.58 -8.50
N ALA A 387 81.90 151.71 -8.26
CA ALA A 387 83.27 152.08 -7.88
C ALA A 387 84.19 152.47 -9.07
N GLY A 388 83.68 152.45 -10.32
CA GLY A 388 84.43 152.89 -11.51
C GLY A 388 85.67 152.04 -11.82
N GLU A 389 86.77 152.65 -12.25
CA GLU A 389 88.00 151.94 -12.67
C GLU A 389 88.64 151.08 -11.56
N GLN A 390 88.46 151.43 -10.28
CA GLN A 390 88.97 150.66 -9.14
C GLN A 390 88.19 149.35 -8.91
N GLY A 391 86.97 149.24 -9.45
CA GLY A 391 86.08 148.09 -9.27
C GLY A 391 86.19 147.01 -10.36
N ARG A 392 86.98 147.21 -11.43
CA ARG A 392 87.03 146.30 -12.59
C ARG A 392 87.37 144.85 -12.22
N GLY A 393 88.34 144.65 -11.32
CA GLY A 393 88.71 143.30 -10.84
C GLY A 393 87.56 142.62 -10.09
N PHE A 394 86.84 143.36 -9.25
CA PHE A 394 85.67 142.86 -8.52
C PHE A 394 84.48 142.59 -9.44
N ALA A 395 84.26 143.40 -10.48
CA ALA A 395 83.19 143.18 -11.45
C ALA A 395 83.38 141.88 -12.24
N VAL A 396 84.62 141.53 -12.60
CA VAL A 396 84.93 140.26 -13.27
C VAL A 396 84.66 139.08 -12.33
N VAL A 397 85.11 139.16 -11.08
CA VAL A 397 84.84 138.11 -10.07
C VAL A 397 83.33 137.96 -9.82
N ALA A 398 82.59 139.06 -9.69
CA ALA A 398 81.14 139.04 -9.52
C ALA A 398 80.42 138.42 -10.73
N SER A 399 80.87 138.69 -11.96
CA SER A 399 80.34 138.04 -13.17
C SER A 399 80.64 136.54 -13.20
N GLU A 400 81.84 136.12 -12.77
CA GLU A 400 82.22 134.71 -12.72
C GLU A 400 81.42 133.95 -11.65
N VAL A 401 81.24 134.54 -10.45
CA VAL A 401 80.39 133.99 -9.39
C VAL A 401 78.93 133.88 -9.86
N ARG A 402 78.44 134.87 -10.61
CA ARG A 402 77.09 134.85 -11.19
C ARG A 402 76.94 133.73 -12.22
N ASN A 403 77.92 133.56 -13.11
CA ASN A 403 77.93 132.48 -14.10
C ASN A 403 77.94 131.11 -13.41
N LEU A 404 78.78 130.94 -12.38
CA LEU A 404 78.84 129.73 -11.56
C LEU A 404 77.51 129.46 -10.86
N ALA A 405 76.87 130.48 -10.30
CA ALA A 405 75.56 130.35 -9.66
C ALA A 405 74.47 129.93 -10.66
N GLN A 406 74.44 130.49 -11.87
CA GLN A 406 73.52 130.06 -12.94
C GLN A 406 73.79 128.62 -13.37
N ARG A 407 75.06 128.22 -13.55
CA ARG A 407 75.44 126.84 -13.86
C ARG A 407 75.01 125.86 -12.76
N SER A 408 75.19 126.23 -11.49
CA SER A 408 74.73 125.44 -10.34
C SER A 408 73.20 125.31 -10.30
N ALA A 409 72.45 126.37 -10.63
CA ALA A 409 70.99 126.31 -10.70
C ALA A 409 70.51 125.39 -11.84
N THR A 410 71.14 125.47 -13.03
CA THR A 410 70.83 124.57 -14.15
C THR A 410 71.14 123.11 -13.79
N ALA A 411 72.31 122.84 -13.21
CA ALA A 411 72.68 121.49 -12.78
C ALA A 411 71.74 120.96 -11.67
N ALA A 412 71.36 121.81 -10.71
CA ALA A 412 70.39 121.44 -9.68
C ALA A 412 69.02 121.09 -10.30
N LYS A 413 68.56 121.85 -11.30
CA LYS A 413 67.30 121.57 -12.01
C LYS A 413 67.35 120.26 -12.82
N GLU A 414 68.48 119.97 -13.48
CA GLU A 414 68.70 118.70 -14.18
C GLU A 414 68.72 117.51 -13.22
N ILE A 415 69.45 117.61 -12.09
CA ILE A 415 69.46 116.57 -11.06
C ILE A 415 68.06 116.38 -10.46
N LYS A 416 67.33 117.47 -10.21
CA LYS A 416 65.95 117.40 -9.72
C LYS A 416 65.03 116.65 -10.68
N GLY A 417 65.20 116.85 -11.99
CA GLY A 417 64.50 116.09 -13.03
C GLY A 417 64.83 114.60 -12.97
N LEU A 418 66.12 114.24 -13.01
CA LEU A 418 66.57 112.84 -12.97
C LEU A 418 66.14 112.09 -11.70
N ILE A 419 66.19 112.75 -10.54
CA ILE A 419 65.72 112.16 -9.28
C ILE A 419 64.19 112.06 -9.28
N GLY A 420 63.48 113.04 -9.83
CA GLY A 420 62.02 112.97 -10.02
C GLY A 420 61.60 111.78 -10.88
N ASP A 421 62.29 111.54 -11.99
CA ASP A 421 62.08 110.37 -12.85
C ASP A 421 62.40 109.07 -12.10
N SER A 422 63.47 109.06 -11.30
CA SER A 422 63.85 107.91 -10.45
C SER A 422 62.77 107.60 -9.39
N VAL A 423 62.21 108.62 -8.74
CA VAL A 423 61.09 108.45 -7.78
C VAL A 423 59.88 107.85 -8.49
N ALA A 424 59.49 108.37 -9.66
CA ALA A 424 58.36 107.82 -10.43
C ALA A 424 58.58 106.35 -10.84
N GLN A 425 59.82 105.98 -11.18
CA GLN A 425 60.18 104.61 -11.52
C GLN A 425 60.19 103.67 -10.29
N VAL A 426 60.63 104.17 -9.13
CA VAL A 426 60.56 103.45 -7.84
C VAL A 426 59.10 103.28 -7.38
N ASP A 427 58.25 104.30 -7.53
CA ASP A 427 56.81 104.20 -7.24
C ASP A 427 56.13 103.14 -8.12
N THR A 428 56.45 103.13 -9.42
CA THR A 428 55.96 102.10 -10.35
C THR A 428 56.45 100.71 -9.97
N GLY A 429 57.73 100.58 -9.62
CA GLY A 429 58.32 99.33 -9.13
C GLY A 429 57.67 98.83 -7.85
N THR A 430 57.41 99.73 -6.89
CA THR A 430 56.75 99.42 -5.62
C THR A 430 55.35 98.86 -5.85
N ASN A 431 54.56 99.49 -6.75
CA ASN A 431 53.22 99.01 -7.09
C ASN A 431 53.26 97.61 -7.73
N LEU A 432 54.20 97.34 -8.65
CA LEU A 432 54.35 96.02 -9.28
C LEU A 432 54.73 94.93 -8.26
N VAL A 433 55.65 95.25 -7.33
CA VAL A 433 56.08 94.32 -6.29
C VAL A 433 54.97 94.06 -5.27
N GLN A 434 54.18 95.08 -4.91
CA GLN A 434 52.98 94.90 -4.08
C GLN A 434 51.93 94.00 -4.74
N GLN A 435 51.68 94.19 -6.03
CA GLN A 435 50.80 93.29 -6.80
C GLN A 435 51.34 91.87 -6.83
N ALA A 436 52.64 91.69 -7.07
CA ALA A 436 53.27 90.37 -7.02
C ALA A 436 53.13 89.71 -5.64
N GLY A 437 53.27 90.49 -4.56
CA GLY A 437 53.07 90.02 -3.18
C GLY A 437 51.63 89.57 -2.92
N ALA A 438 50.63 90.33 -3.39
CA ALA A 438 49.23 89.94 -3.30
C ALA A 438 48.95 88.65 -4.06
N THR A 439 49.47 88.51 -5.29
CA THR A 439 49.34 87.27 -6.08
C THR A 439 49.99 86.07 -5.39
N ILE A 440 51.15 86.24 -4.76
CA ILE A 440 51.77 85.16 -3.97
C ILE A 440 50.87 84.75 -2.80
N GLY A 441 50.23 85.70 -2.12
CA GLY A 441 49.24 85.43 -1.08
C GLY A 441 48.04 84.60 -1.59
N GLU A 442 47.53 84.92 -2.78
CA GLU A 442 46.48 84.13 -3.44
C GLU A 442 46.93 82.71 -3.81
N VAL A 443 48.19 82.54 -4.24
CA VAL A 443 48.78 81.21 -4.50
C VAL A 443 48.84 80.40 -3.22
N VAL A 444 49.36 80.96 -2.11
CA VAL A 444 49.41 80.26 -0.81
C VAL A 444 48.01 79.83 -0.37
N ALA A 445 47.02 80.72 -0.46
CA ALA A 445 45.64 80.40 -0.11
C ALA A 445 45.06 79.30 -1.02
N SER A 446 45.39 79.30 -2.31
CA SER A 446 44.92 78.29 -3.26
C SER A 446 45.56 76.92 -3.03
N VAL A 447 46.86 76.89 -2.73
CA VAL A 447 47.58 75.66 -2.37
C VAL A 447 47.05 75.09 -1.05
N ALA A 448 46.73 75.93 -0.06
CA ALA A 448 46.10 75.48 1.18
C ALA A 448 44.73 74.81 0.94
N ARG A 449 43.92 75.32 -0.01
CA ARG A 449 42.68 74.64 -0.43
C ARG A 449 42.96 73.28 -1.07
N VAL A 450 43.99 73.16 -1.91
CA VAL A 450 44.39 71.87 -2.50
C VAL A 450 44.78 70.87 -1.41
N THR A 451 45.57 71.27 -0.42
CA THR A 451 45.93 70.44 0.74
C THR A 451 44.68 69.95 1.50
N SER A 452 43.68 70.81 1.71
CA SER A 452 42.41 70.42 2.34
C SER A 452 41.67 69.36 1.52
N ILE A 453 41.54 69.56 0.20
CA ILE A 453 40.87 68.60 -0.69
C ILE A 453 41.62 67.27 -0.69
N MET A 454 42.96 67.27 -0.71
CA MET A 454 43.74 66.03 -0.66
C MET A 454 43.55 65.28 0.67
N ALA A 455 43.40 65.99 1.79
CA ALA A 455 43.10 65.37 3.08
C ALA A 455 41.70 64.73 3.07
N GLU A 456 40.69 65.39 2.50
CA GLU A 456 39.34 64.85 2.32
C GLU A 456 39.34 63.60 1.42
N ILE A 457 40.05 63.63 0.29
CA ILE A 457 40.17 62.47 -0.62
C ILE A 457 40.85 61.29 0.09
N THR A 458 41.89 61.56 0.89
CA THR A 458 42.58 60.51 1.66
C THR A 458 41.64 59.87 2.69
N ALA A 459 40.85 60.69 3.40
CA ALA A 459 39.85 60.20 4.35
C ALA A 459 38.76 59.37 3.66
N ALA A 460 38.20 59.87 2.56
CA ALA A 460 37.19 59.18 1.77
C ALA A 460 37.71 57.86 1.18
N SER A 461 38.95 57.84 0.67
CA SER A 461 39.57 56.61 0.13
C SER A 461 39.78 55.57 1.23
N ARG A 462 40.11 55.99 2.45
CA ARG A 462 40.23 55.08 3.60
C ARG A 462 38.88 54.48 4.00
N GLU A 463 37.83 55.28 4.01
CA GLU A 463 36.47 54.82 4.26
C GLU A 463 35.98 53.85 3.18
N GLN A 464 36.26 54.16 1.90
CA GLN A 464 36.00 53.25 0.78
C GLN A 464 36.74 51.92 0.92
N SER A 465 38.00 51.94 1.35
CA SER A 465 38.76 50.70 1.59
C SER A 465 38.10 49.82 2.66
N ILE A 466 37.65 50.42 3.77
CA ILE A 466 36.93 49.68 4.83
C ILE A 466 35.60 49.12 4.29
N GLY A 467 34.86 49.91 3.51
CA GLY A 467 33.62 49.45 2.89
C GLY A 467 33.85 48.30 1.89
N ILE A 468 34.94 48.36 1.12
CA ILE A 468 35.35 47.29 0.21
C ILE A 468 35.70 46.01 0.96
N ASP A 469 36.42 46.10 2.08
CA ASP A 469 36.75 44.93 2.91
C ASP A 469 35.46 44.22 3.41
N GLN A 470 34.45 44.99 3.83
CA GLN A 470 33.15 44.43 4.24
C GLN A 470 32.39 43.77 3.08
N VAL A 471 32.45 44.37 1.88
CA VAL A 471 31.86 43.75 0.68
C VAL A 471 32.59 42.45 0.32
N ASN A 472 33.92 42.40 0.49
CA ASN A 472 34.71 41.21 0.24
C ASN A 472 34.35 40.07 1.21
N GLU A 473 34.18 40.37 2.50
CA GLU A 473 33.65 39.39 3.47
C GLU A 473 32.26 38.87 3.07
N ALA A 474 31.37 39.73 2.59
CA ALA A 474 30.05 39.32 2.11
C ALA A 474 30.14 38.41 0.86
N ILE A 475 31.05 38.70 -0.08
CA ILE A 475 31.29 37.87 -1.26
C ILE A 475 31.81 36.49 -0.85
N LEU A 476 32.74 36.41 0.10
CA LEU A 476 33.24 35.12 0.63
C LEU A 476 32.12 34.29 1.26
N GLN A 477 31.21 34.92 2.00
CA GLN A 477 30.05 34.22 2.57
C GLN A 477 29.06 33.75 1.49
N MET A 478 28.85 34.56 0.44
CA MET A 478 28.03 34.17 -0.71
C MET A 478 28.65 33.01 -1.49
N ASP A 479 29.97 32.99 -1.65
CA ASP A 479 30.69 31.88 -2.27
C ASP A 479 30.52 30.58 -1.46
N GLN A 480 30.72 30.63 -0.15
CA GLN A 480 30.49 29.48 0.73
C GLN A 480 29.06 28.95 0.61
N THR A 481 28.05 29.84 0.57
CA THR A 481 26.65 29.44 0.40
C THR A 481 26.40 28.86 -0.99
N THR A 482 27.07 29.39 -2.02
CA THR A 482 26.97 28.90 -3.40
C THR A 482 27.53 27.49 -3.53
N GLN A 483 28.69 27.21 -2.91
CA GLN A 483 29.26 25.86 -2.82
C GLN A 483 28.35 24.90 -2.05
N GLN A 484 27.77 25.36 -0.94
CA GLN A 484 26.84 24.55 -0.15
C GLN A 484 25.56 24.23 -0.94
N ASN A 485 25.05 25.19 -1.72
CA ASN A 485 23.93 24.96 -2.63
C ASN A 485 24.28 23.93 -3.71
N ALA A 486 25.50 23.98 -4.28
CA ALA A 486 25.95 22.98 -5.24
C ALA A 486 25.95 21.56 -4.63
N ALA A 487 26.48 21.41 -3.42
CA ALA A 487 26.45 20.13 -2.70
C ALA A 487 25.02 19.66 -2.41
N LEU A 488 24.13 20.57 -1.97
CA LEU A 488 22.71 20.25 -1.73
C LEU A 488 21.98 19.84 -3.01
N VAL A 489 22.31 20.44 -4.15
CA VAL A 489 21.76 20.07 -5.45
C VAL A 489 22.17 18.65 -5.83
N GLU A 490 23.43 18.26 -5.62
CA GLU A 490 23.90 16.89 -5.86
C GLU A 490 23.19 15.88 -4.93
N GLU A 491 23.10 16.18 -3.63
CA GLU A 491 22.40 15.32 -2.67
C GLU A 491 20.92 15.17 -3.00
N ALA A 492 20.24 16.27 -3.36
CA ALA A 492 18.84 16.26 -3.72
C ALA A 492 18.60 15.53 -5.05
N ALA A 493 19.51 15.62 -6.02
CA ALA A 493 19.44 14.87 -7.27
C ALA A 493 19.59 13.36 -7.03
N ALA A 494 20.53 12.96 -6.18
CA ALA A 494 20.70 11.57 -5.77
C ALA A 494 19.47 11.03 -5.02
N ALA A 495 18.88 11.83 -4.12
CA ALA A 495 17.65 11.47 -3.41
C ALA A 495 16.46 11.32 -4.38
N ALA A 496 16.30 12.24 -5.33
CA ALA A 496 15.25 12.16 -6.35
C ALA A 496 15.40 10.91 -7.24
N ALA A 497 16.62 10.58 -7.66
CA ALA A 497 16.91 9.36 -8.42
C ALA A 497 16.57 8.09 -7.61
N SER A 498 16.96 8.05 -6.33
CA SER A 498 16.63 6.93 -5.42
C SER A 498 15.12 6.77 -5.22
N MET A 499 14.38 7.87 -5.04
CA MET A 499 12.91 7.83 -4.97
C MET A 499 12.27 7.31 -6.27
N GLN A 500 12.83 7.68 -7.42
CA GLN A 500 12.37 7.19 -8.72
C GLN A 500 12.61 5.69 -8.88
N GLU A 501 13.78 5.20 -8.47
CA GLU A 501 14.12 3.77 -8.46
C GLU A 501 13.21 2.98 -7.51
N GLN A 502 13.03 3.46 -6.28
CA GLN A 502 12.12 2.82 -5.30
C GLN A 502 10.68 2.81 -5.80
N SER A 503 10.24 3.89 -6.46
CA SER A 503 8.91 3.94 -7.05
C SER A 503 8.76 2.94 -8.20
N ALA A 504 9.75 2.84 -9.09
CA ALA A 504 9.75 1.85 -10.17
C ALA A 504 9.72 0.41 -9.61
N HIS A 505 10.50 0.14 -8.56
CA HIS A 505 10.51 -1.15 -7.87
C HIS A 505 9.15 -1.47 -7.22
N LEU A 506 8.53 -0.51 -6.54
CA LEU A 506 7.18 -0.66 -5.98
C LEU A 506 6.15 -0.90 -7.08
N GLU A 507 6.21 -0.16 -8.19
CA GLU A 507 5.32 -0.36 -9.34
C GLU A 507 5.48 -1.77 -9.91
N GLN A 508 6.72 -2.27 -10.02
CA GLN A 508 6.98 -3.64 -10.46
C GLN A 508 6.39 -4.68 -9.48
N LEU A 509 6.57 -4.51 -8.17
CA LEU A 509 6.00 -5.40 -7.16
C LEU A 509 4.46 -5.44 -7.23
N VAL A 510 3.81 -4.29 -7.36
CA VAL A 510 2.34 -4.23 -7.45
C VAL A 510 1.81 -4.59 -8.83
N SER A 511 2.64 -4.54 -9.89
CA SER A 511 2.24 -4.94 -11.25
C SER A 511 1.97 -6.45 -11.38
N HIS A 512 2.50 -7.25 -10.45
CA HIS A 512 2.16 -8.67 -10.33
C HIS A 512 0.65 -8.85 -10.06
N PHE A 513 0.03 -7.91 -9.36
CA PHE A 513 -1.39 -7.95 -9.04
C PHE A 513 -2.24 -7.42 -10.20
N ARG A 514 -3.16 -8.25 -10.70
CA ARG A 514 -4.12 -7.90 -11.75
C ARG A 514 -5.41 -7.38 -11.12
N LEU A 515 -5.76 -6.13 -11.39
CA LEU A 515 -6.97 -5.49 -10.88
C LEU A 515 -8.09 -5.50 -11.93
N ALA A 516 -9.33 -5.80 -11.51
CA ALA A 516 -10.50 -5.74 -12.40
C ALA A 516 -10.89 -4.28 -12.62
N GLY A 517 -10.40 -3.70 -13.71
CA GLY A 517 -10.71 -2.32 -14.08
C GLY A 517 -9.49 -1.56 -14.55
N ARG A 518 -8.86 -2.03 -15.62
CA ARG A 518 -8.23 -1.10 -16.55
C ARG A 518 -9.28 -0.76 -17.60
N PRO A 519 -10.02 0.37 -17.49
CA PRO A 519 -10.24 1.10 -18.72
C PRO A 519 -8.82 1.40 -19.20
N VAL A 520 -8.43 0.77 -20.31
CA VAL A 520 -7.33 1.29 -21.10
C VAL A 520 -7.85 2.66 -21.52
N VAL A 521 -7.57 3.69 -20.72
CA VAL A 521 -7.60 5.06 -21.19
C VAL A 521 -6.49 5.05 -22.23
N GLN A 522 -6.88 4.82 -23.48
CA GLN A 522 -6.04 5.13 -24.63
C GLN A 522 -5.56 6.55 -24.35
N ALA A 523 -4.24 6.69 -24.13
CA ALA A 523 -3.61 7.99 -24.13
C ALA A 523 -4.12 8.72 -25.37
N PRO A 524 -4.67 9.95 -25.24
CA PRO A 524 -5.16 10.67 -26.39
C PRO A 524 -4.01 10.74 -27.40
N THR A 525 -4.21 10.10 -28.55
CA THR A 525 -3.30 10.14 -29.68
C THR A 525 -2.90 11.61 -29.85
N PRO A 526 -1.60 11.99 -29.80
CA PRO A 526 -1.22 13.37 -29.95
C PRO A 526 -1.79 13.85 -31.27
N ALA A 527 -2.72 14.80 -31.20
CA ALA A 527 -3.32 15.41 -32.36
C ALA A 527 -2.16 15.97 -33.18
N ARG A 528 -1.92 15.37 -34.35
CA ARG A 528 -0.93 15.82 -35.32
C ARG A 528 -1.15 17.32 -35.51
N ALA A 529 -0.21 18.12 -35.03
CA ALA A 529 -0.24 19.57 -35.22
C ALA A 529 -0.39 19.83 -36.73
N ARG A 530 -1.49 20.47 -37.13
CA ARG A 530 -1.63 20.99 -38.49
C ARG A 530 -0.48 21.97 -38.71
N PRO A 531 0.24 21.90 -39.83
CA PRO A 531 1.23 22.92 -40.15
C PRO A 531 0.51 24.26 -40.24
N VAL A 532 0.93 25.22 -39.41
CA VAL A 532 0.54 26.61 -39.56
C VAL A 532 1.15 27.10 -40.87
N LEU A 533 0.29 27.36 -41.86
CA LEU A 533 0.69 28.05 -43.09
C LEU A 533 1.25 29.42 -42.68
N ALA A 534 2.55 29.61 -42.89
CA ALA A 534 3.21 30.89 -42.75
C ALA A 534 2.53 31.90 -43.69
N SER A 535 1.86 32.89 -43.10
CA SER A 535 1.38 34.06 -43.83
C SER A 535 2.59 34.90 -44.23
N ALA A 536 2.80 34.99 -45.54
CA ALA A 536 3.82 35.85 -46.13
C ALA A 536 3.59 37.31 -45.71
N ARG A 537 4.60 37.87 -45.02
CA ARG A 537 4.71 39.29 -44.70
C ARG A 537 4.91 40.05 -46.01
N ARG A 538 3.88 40.78 -46.47
CA ARG A 538 4.03 41.79 -47.52
C ARG A 538 4.76 42.99 -46.93
N ALA A 539 5.93 43.29 -47.49
CA ALA A 539 6.55 44.59 -47.39
C ALA A 539 5.65 45.62 -48.09
N ALA A 540 5.34 46.71 -47.39
CA ALA A 540 4.84 47.94 -48.01
C ALA A 540 5.77 49.06 -47.55
N ALA A 541 6.46 49.64 -48.52
CA ALA A 541 7.20 50.87 -48.40
C ALA A 541 6.22 52.04 -48.17
N THR A 542 6.57 52.92 -47.22
CA THR A 542 6.51 54.39 -47.30
C THR A 542 7.25 54.94 -46.08
#